data_AF-A0A946WSV6-F1
#
_entry.id   AF-A0A946WSV6-F1
#
_cell.length_a   1.000
_cell.length_b   1.000
_cell.length_c   1.000
_cell.angle_alpha   90.00
_cell.angle_beta   90.00
_cell.angle_gamma   90.00
#
_symmetry.space_group_name_H-M   'P 1'
#
loop_
_entity.id
_entity.type
_entity.pdbx_description
1 polymer ?
#
loop_
_entity_poly.entity_id
_entity_poly.type
_entity_poly.pdbx_seq_one_letter_code
_entity_poly.pdbx_strand_id
1 'polypeptide(L)'
;MKKFLLYTLLLTCLAFSTIVAMPLSPESVSNLRASGHLEEVLERQNRARALGIDAPGSNVLEGIRQLHRDNPDEVTLRVLIILVDFEDNEANNDEFPAEHFEQLLFSVDEFEPGSMREWYLENTYDEVDLIGDVIGWVRLPETYAYYVNRNNGNGGWPQNSQRMTYDAVQLIEDEVDFSIYDNDDNGSVDGIFVVHAGPGAEQNDGNRDMIWSHAWGLNNHRLQYDGVWIDRYSTEPEDGQIGVFGHEAAHALFGIPDLYDRGYQSSGLGAWSMMAGGSWGDGGRSPAHFDAWSKLQMGVIDPQNVNENLYNIEIPAIESEDASYIIWQDGDPGNEYFLIENRQQIGFDTSIPGAG
;
A
#
# COMPACT_ATOMS: atom_id res chain seq x y z
N MET A 1 32.33 12.34 -0.78
CA MET A 1 32.64 12.20 -2.22
C MET A 1 32.82 10.72 -2.57
N LYS A 2 31.74 9.94 -2.54
CA LYS A 2 31.68 8.63 -3.20
C LYS A 2 31.06 8.87 -4.58
N LYS A 3 31.69 8.36 -5.63
CA LYS A 3 31.24 8.50 -7.00
C LYS A 3 30.01 7.62 -7.19
N PHE A 4 28.83 8.22 -7.31
CA PHE A 4 27.67 7.58 -7.92
C PHE A 4 28.02 7.33 -9.39
N LEU A 5 28.44 6.10 -9.72
CA LEU A 5 28.39 5.63 -11.09
C LEU A 5 27.02 4.96 -11.25
N LEU A 6 26.01 5.80 -11.47
CA LEU A 6 24.63 5.36 -11.66
C LEU A 6 24.57 4.58 -12.98
N TYR A 7 24.58 3.25 -12.90
CA TYR A 7 24.09 2.44 -14.01
C TYR A 7 22.58 2.51 -13.93
N THR A 8 21.96 3.43 -14.67
CA THR A 8 20.51 3.45 -14.85
C THR A 8 20.13 2.18 -15.61
N LEU A 9 19.86 1.11 -14.87
CA LEU A 9 19.24 -0.09 -15.40
C LEU A 9 17.78 0.27 -15.63
N LEU A 10 17.46 0.75 -16.83
CA LEU A 10 16.08 0.90 -17.28
C LEU A 10 15.48 -0.50 -17.46
N LEU A 11 15.07 -1.10 -16.34
CA LEU A 11 14.28 -2.32 -16.27
C LEU A 11 12.86 -1.98 -16.73
N THR A 12 12.67 -1.81 -18.04
CA THR A 12 11.33 -1.86 -18.63
C THR A 12 10.88 -3.32 -18.66
N CYS A 13 10.58 -3.90 -17.50
CA CYS A 13 9.80 -5.11 -17.43
C CYS A 13 8.33 -4.72 -17.67
N LEU A 14 7.87 -4.94 -18.90
CA LEU A 14 6.44 -5.09 -19.20
C LEU A 14 5.95 -6.37 -18.51
N ALA A 15 5.82 -6.33 -17.19
CA ALA A 15 5.03 -7.30 -16.46
C ALA A 15 3.58 -6.83 -16.56
N PHE A 16 2.71 -7.67 -17.12
CA PHE A 16 1.28 -7.55 -16.91
C PHE A 16 0.99 -7.87 -15.43
N SER A 17 1.32 -6.96 -14.52
CA SER A 17 0.89 -7.03 -13.13
C SER A 17 -0.57 -6.61 -13.09
N THR A 18 -1.42 -7.62 -12.96
CA THR A 18 -2.81 -7.41 -12.53
C THR A 18 -2.74 -7.25 -11.01
N ILE A 19 -3.34 -6.21 -10.47
CA ILE A 19 -3.14 -5.83 -9.06
C ILE A 19 -4.44 -6.09 -8.28
N VAL A 20 -4.37 -6.12 -6.95
CA VAL A 20 -5.31 -6.77 -6.05
C VAL A 20 -5.49 -6.01 -4.74
N ALA A 21 -6.69 -6.12 -4.19
CA ALA A 21 -7.02 -5.57 -2.88
C ALA A 21 -6.25 -6.27 -1.77
N MET A 22 -6.17 -5.60 -0.61
CA MET A 22 -5.62 -6.14 0.64
C MET A 22 -5.92 -7.64 0.80
N PRO A 23 -4.91 -8.51 1.04
CA PRO A 23 -5.13 -9.94 1.21
C PRO A 23 -6.07 -10.23 2.38
N LEU A 24 -6.88 -11.29 2.25
CA LEU A 24 -7.68 -11.81 3.35
C LEU A 24 -6.79 -12.12 4.55
N SER A 25 -7.31 -11.83 5.75
CA SER A 25 -6.65 -12.24 6.98
C SER A 25 -6.43 -13.76 6.99
N PRO A 26 -5.36 -14.27 7.63
CA PRO A 26 -5.12 -15.71 7.73
C PRO A 26 -6.31 -16.47 8.35
N GLU A 27 -7.00 -15.86 9.31
CA GLU A 27 -8.21 -16.40 9.92
C GLU A 27 -9.34 -16.50 8.90
N SER A 28 -9.60 -15.44 8.12
CA SER A 28 -10.64 -15.46 7.10
C SER A 28 -10.37 -16.47 5.99
N VAL A 29 -9.12 -16.63 5.56
CA VAL A 29 -8.75 -17.71 4.63
C VAL A 29 -9.09 -19.07 5.22
N SER A 30 -8.77 -19.31 6.49
CA SER A 30 -9.08 -20.57 7.20
C SER A 30 -10.60 -20.81 7.28
N ASN A 31 -11.37 -19.81 7.70
CA ASN A 31 -12.82 -19.88 7.85
C ASN A 31 -13.53 -20.13 6.52
N LEU A 32 -13.11 -19.42 5.46
CA LEU A 32 -13.68 -19.55 4.12
C LEU A 32 -13.36 -20.89 3.48
N ARG A 33 -12.17 -21.45 3.71
CA ARG A 33 -11.85 -22.82 3.28
C ARG A 33 -12.69 -23.85 4.02
N ALA A 34 -12.82 -23.70 5.34
CA ALA A 34 -13.59 -24.63 6.16
C ALA A 34 -15.08 -24.62 5.81
N SER A 35 -15.63 -23.45 5.46
CA SER A 35 -17.02 -23.29 5.07
C SER A 35 -17.30 -23.60 3.59
N GLY A 36 -16.26 -23.67 2.73
CA GLY A 36 -16.39 -23.90 1.29
C GLY A 36 -16.78 -22.66 0.47
N HIS A 37 -16.68 -21.46 1.03
CA HIS A 37 -17.08 -20.19 0.37
C HIS A 37 -15.90 -19.38 -0.17
N LEU A 38 -14.65 -19.85 0.01
CA LEU A 38 -13.47 -19.11 -0.46
C LEU A 38 -13.57 -18.76 -1.95
N GLU A 39 -13.93 -19.71 -2.81
CA GLU A 39 -13.99 -19.48 -4.26
C GLU A 39 -14.98 -18.36 -4.63
N GLU A 40 -16.12 -18.26 -3.92
CA GLU A 40 -17.12 -17.22 -4.15
C GLU A 40 -16.57 -15.82 -3.85
N VAL A 41 -15.74 -15.71 -2.80
CA VAL A 41 -15.03 -14.47 -2.45
C VAL A 41 -13.99 -14.13 -3.52
N LEU A 42 -13.20 -15.11 -3.95
CA LEU A 42 -12.16 -14.91 -4.96
C LEU A 42 -12.74 -14.51 -6.32
N GLU A 43 -13.90 -15.06 -6.72
CA GLU A 43 -14.61 -14.65 -7.93
C GLU A 43 -15.11 -13.19 -7.87
N ARG A 44 -15.49 -12.68 -6.69
CA ARG A 44 -15.81 -11.25 -6.51
C ARG A 44 -14.56 -10.39 -6.68
N GLN A 45 -13.47 -10.77 -6.02
CA GLN A 45 -12.19 -10.06 -6.11
C GLN A 45 -11.65 -10.03 -7.54
N ASN A 46 -11.72 -11.15 -8.27
CA ASN A 46 -11.31 -11.17 -9.69
C ASN A 46 -12.14 -10.24 -10.58
N ARG A 47 -13.44 -10.07 -10.29
CA ARG A 47 -14.29 -9.11 -11.00
C ARG A 47 -13.96 -7.66 -10.65
N ALA A 48 -13.67 -7.36 -9.39
CA ALA A 48 -13.26 -6.04 -8.94
C ALA A 48 -12.03 -5.54 -9.72
N ARG A 49 -11.02 -6.39 -9.87
CA ARG A 49 -9.80 -6.09 -10.63
C ARG A 49 -10.03 -5.81 -12.11
N ALA A 50 -11.00 -6.49 -12.72
CA ALA A 50 -11.37 -6.22 -14.11
C ALA A 50 -11.93 -4.79 -14.31
N LEU A 51 -12.29 -4.10 -13.22
CA LEU A 51 -12.70 -2.69 -13.18
C LEU A 51 -11.53 -1.73 -12.90
N GLY A 52 -10.31 -2.24 -12.78
CA GLY A 52 -9.11 -1.43 -12.48
C GLY A 52 -8.91 -1.12 -11.00
N ILE A 53 -9.63 -1.81 -10.11
CA ILE A 53 -9.35 -1.78 -8.67
C ILE A 53 -7.96 -2.37 -8.45
N ASP A 54 -7.21 -1.66 -7.61
CA ASP A 54 -5.82 -1.82 -7.21
C ASP A 54 -4.80 -1.64 -8.32
N ALA A 55 -5.21 -1.32 -9.55
CA ALA A 55 -4.28 -1.05 -10.66
C ALA A 55 -3.19 -0.04 -10.22
N PRO A 56 -1.93 -0.22 -10.65
CA PRO A 56 -0.81 0.44 -9.98
C PRO A 56 -0.93 1.95 -10.11
N GLY A 57 -0.71 2.68 -9.02
CA GLY A 57 -0.73 4.14 -8.96
C GLY A 57 0.41 4.81 -9.74
N SER A 58 0.65 6.09 -9.45
CA SER A 58 1.87 6.77 -9.87
C SER A 58 3.07 6.10 -9.22
N ASN A 59 4.21 6.05 -9.92
CA ASN A 59 5.48 5.78 -9.26
C ASN A 59 6.07 7.15 -8.88
N VAL A 60 5.61 7.66 -7.74
CA VAL A 60 5.95 9.01 -7.27
C VAL A 60 7.45 9.13 -7.07
N LEU A 61 8.12 8.08 -6.56
CA LEU A 61 9.55 8.15 -6.30
C LEU A 61 10.38 8.24 -7.59
N GLU A 62 10.00 7.57 -8.68
CA GLU A 62 10.67 7.77 -9.98
C GLU A 62 10.41 9.19 -10.53
N GLY A 63 9.19 9.72 -10.38
CA GLY A 63 8.86 11.10 -10.74
C GLY A 63 9.73 12.11 -9.98
N ILE A 64 9.80 11.95 -8.65
CA ILE A 64 10.60 12.78 -7.76
C ILE A 64 12.10 12.62 -8.03
N ARG A 65 12.61 11.39 -8.23
CA ARG A 65 14.03 11.15 -8.55
C ARG A 65 14.40 11.71 -9.91
N GLN A 66 13.52 11.62 -10.89
CA GLN A 66 13.67 12.27 -12.19
C GLN A 66 13.86 13.79 -12.05
N LEU A 67 13.20 14.42 -11.07
CA LEU A 67 13.37 15.83 -10.69
C LEU A 67 14.61 16.08 -9.81
N HIS A 68 14.93 15.17 -8.87
CA HIS A 68 16.01 15.27 -7.88
C HIS A 68 17.40 14.88 -8.37
N ARG A 69 17.58 14.40 -9.62
CA ARG A 69 18.93 14.14 -10.18
C ARG A 69 19.89 15.35 -10.14
N ASP A 70 19.37 16.53 -9.81
CA ASP A 70 20.14 17.76 -9.60
C ASP A 70 20.46 18.10 -8.13
N ASN A 71 19.81 17.49 -7.11
CA ASN A 71 20.10 17.63 -5.67
C ASN A 71 19.62 16.38 -4.87
N PRO A 72 20.54 15.57 -4.32
CA PRO A 72 20.19 14.34 -3.59
C PRO A 72 19.94 14.63 -2.10
N ASP A 73 18.68 14.84 -1.74
CA ASP A 73 18.22 14.85 -0.35
C ASP A 73 17.01 13.89 -0.19
N GLU A 74 16.69 13.55 1.05
CA GLU A 74 15.51 12.81 1.53
C GLU A 74 14.21 13.19 0.80
N VAL A 75 13.35 12.20 0.49
CA VAL A 75 12.07 12.44 -0.17
C VAL A 75 10.95 12.44 0.84
N THR A 76 10.36 13.61 1.06
CA THR A 76 9.11 13.74 1.84
C THR A 76 7.90 13.59 0.93
N LEU A 77 7.03 12.64 1.23
CA LEU A 77 5.76 12.42 0.55
C LEU A 77 4.62 12.83 1.48
N ARG A 78 3.79 13.76 1.04
CA ARG A 78 2.60 14.21 1.76
C ARG A 78 1.36 13.49 1.26
N VAL A 79 0.57 12.95 2.17
CA VAL A 79 -0.73 12.29 1.89
C VAL A 79 -1.87 12.92 2.70
N LEU A 80 -3.09 12.80 2.19
CA LEU A 80 -4.31 13.26 2.84
C LEU A 80 -5.12 12.07 3.35
N ILE A 81 -5.47 12.08 4.64
CA ILE A 81 -6.39 11.11 5.24
C ILE A 81 -7.74 11.79 5.48
N ILE A 82 -8.82 11.19 5.00
CA ILE A 82 -10.19 11.67 5.19
C ILE A 82 -10.97 10.60 5.96
N LEU A 83 -11.36 10.90 7.20
CA LEU A 83 -12.18 10.00 8.01
C LEU A 83 -13.66 10.22 7.68
N VAL A 84 -14.40 9.17 7.33
CA VAL A 84 -15.79 9.27 6.87
C VAL A 84 -16.74 8.35 7.63
N ASP A 85 -17.86 8.88 8.09
CA ASP A 85 -18.92 8.09 8.72
C ASP A 85 -20.28 8.24 8.02
N PHE A 86 -21.26 7.46 8.44
CA PHE A 86 -22.52 7.28 7.72
C PHE A 86 -23.72 7.31 8.68
N GLU A 87 -24.93 7.57 8.14
CA GLU A 87 -26.16 7.56 8.95
C GLU A 87 -26.45 6.20 9.60
N ASP A 88 -26.18 5.10 8.89
CA ASP A 88 -26.44 3.72 9.32
C ASP A 88 -25.18 3.00 9.85
N ASN A 89 -24.03 3.67 9.87
CA ASN A 89 -22.76 3.17 10.37
C ASN A 89 -21.91 4.34 10.86
N GLU A 90 -22.12 4.74 12.11
CA GLU A 90 -21.42 5.86 12.72
C GLU A 90 -20.03 5.44 13.20
N ALA A 91 -19.06 6.35 13.13
CA ALA A 91 -17.70 6.09 13.58
C ALA A 91 -17.63 5.92 15.09
N ASN A 92 -16.76 5.02 15.54
CA ASN A 92 -16.44 4.89 16.95
C ASN A 92 -15.40 5.94 17.37
N ASN A 93 -15.81 7.21 17.43
CA ASN A 93 -14.92 8.34 17.75
C ASN A 93 -14.34 8.30 19.18
N ASP A 94 -14.89 7.46 20.07
CA ASP A 94 -14.32 7.22 21.40
C ASP A 94 -13.05 6.35 21.33
N GLU A 95 -13.01 5.41 20.38
CA GLU A 95 -11.88 4.48 20.18
C GLU A 95 -10.92 4.96 19.09
N PHE A 96 -11.46 5.52 18.01
CA PHE A 96 -10.73 5.96 16.83
C PHE A 96 -10.96 7.46 16.55
N PRO A 97 -10.56 8.38 17.45
CA PRO A 97 -10.55 9.81 17.15
C PRO A 97 -9.52 10.14 16.07
N ALA A 98 -9.59 11.33 15.47
CA ALA A 98 -8.61 11.76 14.46
C ALA A 98 -7.15 11.66 14.96
N GLU A 99 -6.90 11.99 16.22
CA GLU A 99 -5.60 11.85 16.88
C GLU A 99 -5.06 10.40 16.86
N HIS A 100 -5.94 9.39 16.88
CA HIS A 100 -5.53 8.00 16.74
C HIS A 100 -4.85 7.75 15.39
N PHE A 101 -5.43 8.26 14.30
CA PHE A 101 -4.87 8.09 12.97
C PHE A 101 -3.63 8.97 12.75
N GLU A 102 -3.58 10.16 13.34
CA GLU A 102 -2.36 10.98 13.36
C GLU A 102 -1.21 10.21 14.01
N GLN A 103 -1.46 9.55 15.13
CA GLN A 103 -0.47 8.73 15.83
C GLN A 103 -0.09 7.46 15.06
N LEU A 104 -1.09 6.68 14.66
CA LEU A 104 -0.91 5.41 13.95
C LEU A 104 -0.16 5.59 12.62
N LEU A 105 -0.42 6.68 11.90
CA LEU A 105 0.08 6.85 10.53
C LEU A 105 1.36 7.71 10.48
N PHE A 106 1.50 8.73 11.32
CA PHE A 106 2.52 9.77 11.09
C PHE A 106 3.41 10.12 12.29
N SER A 107 3.12 9.57 13.48
CA SER A 107 3.96 9.85 14.66
C SER A 107 5.36 9.22 14.55
N VAL A 108 6.29 9.69 15.37
CA VAL A 108 7.64 9.13 15.49
C VAL A 108 7.93 8.99 16.98
N ASP A 109 8.34 7.81 17.42
CA ASP A 109 8.61 7.47 18.83
C ASP A 109 7.38 7.65 19.77
N GLU A 110 6.15 7.63 19.27
CA GLU A 110 4.93 7.85 20.08
C GLU A 110 3.90 6.70 20.03
N PHE A 111 4.01 5.79 19.06
CA PHE A 111 3.10 4.64 18.89
C PHE A 111 3.88 3.32 18.93
N GLU A 112 3.28 2.23 19.42
CA GLU A 112 3.96 0.92 19.57
C GLU A 112 3.28 -0.16 18.71
N PRO A 113 4.04 -0.89 17.85
CA PRO A 113 5.51 -0.93 17.77
C PRO A 113 6.17 0.21 16.97
N GLY A 114 5.36 1.05 16.35
CA GLY A 114 5.75 2.25 15.61
C GLY A 114 4.58 2.70 14.76
N SER A 115 4.72 3.80 14.02
CA SER A 115 3.72 4.27 13.06
C SER A 115 3.97 3.75 11.64
N MET A 116 3.02 3.99 10.71
CA MET A 116 3.25 3.74 9.29
C MET A 116 4.45 4.53 8.74
N ARG A 117 4.63 5.78 9.17
CA ARG A 117 5.79 6.61 8.82
C ARG A 117 7.10 5.95 9.25
N GLU A 118 7.18 5.48 10.50
CA GLU A 118 8.38 4.79 11.00
C GLU A 118 8.62 3.48 10.24
N TRP A 119 7.56 2.74 9.91
CA TRP A 119 7.67 1.54 9.10
C TRP A 119 8.25 1.83 7.70
N TYR A 120 7.83 2.91 7.04
CA TYR A 120 8.38 3.32 5.74
C TYR A 120 9.81 3.83 5.85
N LEU A 121 10.16 4.61 6.88
CA LEU A 121 11.52 5.03 7.15
C LEU A 121 12.45 3.82 7.33
N GLU A 122 12.06 2.83 8.14
CA GLU A 122 12.80 1.58 8.33
C GLU A 122 12.93 0.81 7.01
N ASN A 123 11.87 0.73 6.22
CA ASN A 123 11.86 -0.02 4.96
C ASN A 123 12.67 0.62 3.84
N THR A 124 12.89 1.92 3.89
CA THR A 124 13.49 2.70 2.81
C THR A 124 14.82 3.32 3.21
N TYR A 125 15.38 2.95 4.37
CA TYR A 125 16.64 3.48 4.89
C TYR A 125 16.62 5.01 5.01
N ASP A 126 15.52 5.54 5.54
CA ASP A 126 15.22 6.97 5.65
C ASP A 126 15.12 7.71 4.29
N GLU A 127 15.02 7.02 3.16
CA GLU A 127 14.87 7.68 1.85
C GLU A 127 13.46 8.24 1.63
N VAL A 128 12.45 7.63 2.23
CA VAL A 128 11.03 8.00 2.08
C VAL A 128 10.43 8.35 3.43
N ASP A 129 10.14 9.65 3.60
CA ASP A 129 9.45 10.19 4.76
C ASP A 129 7.98 10.46 4.44
N LEU A 130 7.06 9.62 4.92
CA LEU A 130 5.62 9.81 4.75
C LEU A 130 5.05 10.70 5.84
N ILE A 131 4.52 11.84 5.43
CA ILE A 131 3.80 12.77 6.31
C ILE A 131 2.38 12.96 5.78
N GLY A 132 1.49 13.49 6.62
CA GLY A 132 0.15 13.77 6.15
C GLY A 132 -0.68 14.59 7.11
N ASP A 133 -1.87 14.90 6.63
CA ASP A 133 -2.89 15.62 7.37
C ASP A 133 -4.12 14.71 7.52
N VAL A 134 -4.72 14.69 8.71
CA VAL A 134 -5.93 13.91 9.00
C VAL A 134 -7.12 14.85 9.13
N ILE A 135 -8.09 14.72 8.22
CA ILE A 135 -9.36 15.40 8.30
C ILE A 135 -10.34 14.50 9.05
N GLY A 136 -10.83 15.00 10.18
CA GLY A 136 -11.67 14.24 11.11
C GLY A 136 -12.99 13.74 10.51
N TRP A 137 -13.74 12.97 11.29
CA TRP A 137 -14.97 12.29 10.87
C TRP A 137 -16.00 13.21 10.21
N VAL A 138 -16.10 13.13 8.88
CA VAL A 138 -17.13 13.80 8.08
C VAL A 138 -18.27 12.84 7.76
N ARG A 139 -19.50 13.28 8.01
CA ARG A 139 -20.70 12.50 7.69
C ARG A 139 -20.99 12.56 6.20
N LEU A 140 -20.91 11.42 5.52
CA LEU A 140 -21.25 11.31 4.11
C LEU A 140 -22.77 11.42 3.88
N PRO A 141 -23.19 11.90 2.69
CA PRO A 141 -24.60 12.17 2.40
C PRO A 141 -25.45 10.92 2.21
N GLU A 142 -24.85 9.79 1.83
CA GLU A 142 -25.53 8.51 1.64
C GLU A 142 -25.16 7.53 2.76
N THR A 143 -25.91 6.43 2.85
CA THR A 143 -25.68 5.39 3.86
C THR A 143 -24.44 4.53 3.53
N TYR A 144 -23.82 3.90 4.51
CA TYR A 144 -22.77 2.90 4.31
C TYR A 144 -23.24 1.79 3.37
N ALA A 145 -24.46 1.30 3.58
CA ALA A 145 -25.05 0.28 2.71
C ALA A 145 -25.16 0.73 1.23
N TYR A 146 -25.32 2.03 0.97
CA TYR A 146 -25.34 2.59 -0.39
C TYR A 146 -23.97 2.46 -1.05
N TYR A 147 -22.90 2.84 -0.36
CA TYR A 147 -21.53 2.79 -0.87
C TYR A 147 -21.00 1.36 -0.99
N VAL A 148 -21.29 0.50 -0.01
CA VAL A 148 -20.94 -0.93 -0.02
C VAL A 148 -21.59 -1.68 -1.20
N ASN A 149 -22.86 -1.36 -1.46
CA ASN A 149 -23.69 -1.95 -2.53
C ASN A 149 -23.70 -3.48 -2.54
N ARG A 150 -23.61 -4.10 -1.36
CA ARG A 150 -23.50 -5.56 -1.17
C ARG A 150 -22.46 -6.22 -2.07
N ASN A 151 -21.39 -5.49 -2.40
CA ASN A 151 -20.34 -5.93 -3.30
C ASN A 151 -18.98 -5.39 -2.86
N ASN A 152 -18.77 -5.26 -1.55
CA ASN A 152 -17.50 -4.81 -0.99
C ASN A 152 -17.06 -3.39 -1.43
N GLY A 153 -18.01 -2.52 -1.79
CA GLY A 153 -17.69 -1.21 -2.36
C GLY A 153 -17.43 -1.23 -3.86
N ASN A 154 -17.45 -2.41 -4.50
CA ASN A 154 -17.08 -2.60 -5.92
C ASN A 154 -18.30 -2.58 -6.84
N GLY A 155 -19.37 -1.90 -6.43
CA GLY A 155 -20.57 -1.73 -7.22
C GLY A 155 -20.37 -0.84 -8.46
N GLY A 156 -21.42 -0.66 -9.25
CA GLY A 156 -21.42 0.33 -10.32
C GLY A 156 -21.67 1.73 -9.77
N TRP A 157 -20.99 2.74 -10.31
CA TRP A 157 -21.26 4.15 -10.00
C TRP A 157 -22.76 4.49 -10.18
N PRO A 158 -23.39 5.24 -9.27
CA PRO A 158 -22.80 5.89 -8.09
C PRO A 158 -22.82 5.03 -6.81
N GLN A 159 -23.20 3.77 -6.85
CA GLN A 159 -23.31 2.94 -5.64
C GLN A 159 -22.03 2.12 -5.42
N ASN A 160 -20.95 2.79 -5.08
CA ASN A 160 -19.62 2.21 -4.90
C ASN A 160 -18.66 3.12 -4.11
N SER A 161 -17.45 2.63 -3.81
CA SER A 161 -16.42 3.39 -3.10
C SER A 161 -15.90 4.59 -3.90
N GLN A 162 -15.96 4.59 -5.24
CA GLN A 162 -15.61 5.80 -6.01
C GLN A 162 -16.54 6.96 -5.64
N ARG A 163 -17.83 6.70 -5.46
CA ARG A 163 -18.78 7.74 -5.03
C ARG A 163 -18.54 8.18 -3.59
N MET A 164 -18.13 7.25 -2.73
CA MET A 164 -17.74 7.56 -1.35
C MET A 164 -16.59 8.56 -1.31
N THR A 165 -15.51 8.28 -2.04
CA THR A 165 -14.36 9.18 -2.16
C THR A 165 -14.74 10.50 -2.81
N TYR A 166 -15.55 10.46 -3.87
CA TYR A 166 -16.04 11.68 -4.54
C TYR A 166 -16.79 12.58 -3.55
N ASP A 167 -17.73 12.02 -2.78
CA ASP A 167 -18.50 12.78 -1.79
C ASP A 167 -17.62 13.31 -0.66
N ALA A 168 -16.66 12.52 -0.18
CA ALA A 168 -15.71 12.92 0.85
C ALA A 168 -14.86 14.11 0.42
N VAL A 169 -14.27 14.06 -0.77
CA VAL A 169 -13.45 15.15 -1.33
C VAL A 169 -14.27 16.42 -1.50
N GLN A 170 -15.52 16.32 -1.98
CA GLN A 170 -16.40 17.48 -2.13
C GLN A 170 -16.76 18.15 -0.79
N LEU A 171 -16.83 17.39 0.30
CA LEU A 171 -17.18 17.93 1.61
C LEU A 171 -16.06 18.74 2.25
N ILE A 172 -14.81 18.48 1.89
CA ILE A 172 -13.62 19.09 2.50
C ILE A 172 -12.93 20.11 1.60
N GLU A 173 -13.45 20.33 0.38
CA GLU A 173 -12.76 21.13 -0.64
C GLU A 173 -12.52 22.60 -0.25
N ASP A 174 -13.42 23.19 0.53
CA ASP A 174 -13.25 24.55 1.06
C ASP A 174 -12.21 24.63 2.20
N GLU A 175 -11.78 23.49 2.76
CA GLU A 175 -10.91 23.39 3.94
C GLU A 175 -9.48 22.91 3.62
N VAL A 176 -9.28 22.27 2.47
CA VAL A 176 -8.03 21.62 2.07
C VAL A 176 -7.52 22.19 0.75
N ASP A 177 -6.25 22.60 0.72
CA ASP A 177 -5.54 22.91 -0.52
C ASP A 177 -4.98 21.61 -1.10
N PHE A 178 -5.59 21.08 -2.16
CA PHE A 178 -5.17 19.79 -2.71
C PHE A 178 -3.84 19.85 -3.44
N SER A 179 -3.36 21.04 -3.83
CA SER A 179 -2.13 21.17 -4.62
C SER A 179 -0.88 20.74 -3.86
N ILE A 180 -0.92 20.72 -2.52
CA ILE A 180 0.22 20.30 -1.68
C ILE A 180 0.44 18.78 -1.64
N TYR A 181 -0.50 18.00 -2.19
CA TYR A 181 -0.43 16.53 -2.26
C TYR A 181 -0.05 16.02 -3.66
N ASP A 182 0.28 16.92 -4.59
CA ASP A 182 0.96 16.63 -5.87
C ASP A 182 2.47 16.64 -5.61
N ASN A 183 3.03 15.49 -5.24
CA ASN A 183 4.38 15.38 -4.69
C ASN A 183 5.47 15.43 -5.78
N ASP A 184 5.12 15.23 -7.05
CA ASP A 184 6.03 15.24 -8.19
C ASP A 184 5.70 16.30 -9.25
N ASP A 185 4.85 17.28 -8.91
CA ASP A 185 4.41 18.39 -9.77
C ASP A 185 3.81 17.92 -11.12
N ASN A 186 3.20 16.72 -11.17
CA ASN A 186 2.64 16.17 -12.40
C ASN A 186 1.21 16.67 -12.71
N GLY A 187 0.63 17.46 -11.81
CA GLY A 187 -0.72 18.01 -11.89
C GLY A 187 -1.80 17.07 -11.35
N SER A 188 -1.45 16.10 -10.51
CA SER A 188 -2.35 15.14 -9.88
C SER A 188 -1.97 14.93 -8.42
N VAL A 189 -2.98 14.81 -7.56
CA VAL A 189 -2.77 14.37 -6.18
C VAL A 189 -2.33 12.91 -6.17
N ASP A 190 -1.30 12.60 -5.39
CA ASP A 190 -0.71 11.26 -5.31
C ASP A 190 -1.31 10.40 -4.18
N GLY A 191 -1.66 11.00 -3.03
CA GLY A 191 -2.07 10.26 -1.84
C GLY A 191 -3.35 10.78 -1.21
N ILE A 192 -4.47 10.12 -1.47
CA ILE A 192 -5.74 10.30 -0.74
C ILE A 192 -6.18 8.94 -0.19
N PHE A 193 -6.38 8.88 1.12
CA PHE A 193 -6.79 7.69 1.86
C PHE A 193 -8.12 8.01 2.54
N VAL A 194 -9.15 7.23 2.25
CA VAL A 194 -10.49 7.42 2.80
C VAL A 194 -10.76 6.32 3.83
N VAL A 195 -10.68 6.70 5.10
CA VAL A 195 -10.94 5.80 6.22
C VAL A 195 -12.43 5.78 6.51
N HIS A 196 -13.08 4.64 6.30
CA HIS A 196 -14.51 4.50 6.53
C HIS A 196 -14.81 3.95 7.93
N ALA A 197 -15.90 4.41 8.54
CA ALA A 197 -16.43 3.80 9.77
C ALA A 197 -16.73 2.29 9.56
N GLY A 198 -16.62 1.51 10.64
CA GLY A 198 -16.80 0.06 10.64
C GLY A 198 -15.62 -0.75 10.08
N PRO A 199 -15.70 -2.09 10.21
CA PRO A 199 -14.58 -2.98 9.93
C PRO A 199 -14.42 -3.31 8.43
N GLY A 200 -13.23 -3.77 8.06
CA GLY A 200 -12.89 -4.19 6.70
C GLY A 200 -13.35 -5.62 6.36
N ALA A 201 -13.83 -5.84 5.14
CA ALA A 201 -14.29 -7.16 4.69
C ALA A 201 -13.16 -8.20 4.63
N GLU A 202 -11.92 -7.78 4.42
CA GLU A 202 -10.72 -8.62 4.35
C GLU A 202 -10.42 -9.35 5.67
N GLN A 203 -10.87 -8.78 6.80
CA GLN A 203 -10.78 -9.40 8.13
C GLN A 203 -12.08 -10.12 8.54
N ASN A 204 -13.14 -9.99 7.75
CA ASN A 204 -14.48 -10.44 8.07
C ASN A 204 -15.02 -11.39 6.99
N ASP A 205 -14.20 -12.37 6.61
CA ASP A 205 -14.55 -13.47 5.70
C ASP A 205 -15.06 -13.00 4.33
N GLY A 206 -14.61 -11.82 3.88
CA GLY A 206 -15.08 -11.22 2.63
C GLY A 206 -16.56 -10.88 2.64
N ASN A 207 -17.12 -10.55 3.82
CA ASN A 207 -18.52 -10.18 3.98
C ASN A 207 -18.88 -9.08 2.98
N ARG A 208 -19.79 -9.41 2.06
CA ARG A 208 -20.19 -8.53 0.95
C ARG A 208 -20.84 -7.21 1.38
N ASP A 209 -21.32 -7.15 2.63
CA ASP A 209 -21.98 -6.00 3.22
C ASP A 209 -20.99 -5.09 4.00
N MET A 210 -19.68 -5.32 3.85
CA MET A 210 -18.59 -4.46 4.35
C MET A 210 -17.71 -4.03 3.18
N ILE A 211 -17.17 -2.82 3.20
CA ILE A 211 -16.15 -2.38 2.24
C ILE A 211 -14.88 -3.22 2.45
N TRP A 212 -14.21 -3.56 1.36
CA TRP A 212 -12.92 -4.24 1.40
C TRP A 212 -11.84 -3.20 1.10
N SER A 213 -10.75 -3.19 1.85
CA SER A 213 -9.65 -2.24 1.65
C SER A 213 -9.03 -2.33 0.24
N HIS A 214 -8.93 -1.22 -0.47
CA HIS A 214 -8.44 -1.21 -1.86
C HIS A 214 -7.98 0.16 -2.32
N ALA A 215 -7.14 0.19 -3.35
CA ALA A 215 -6.82 1.37 -4.14
C ALA A 215 -7.67 1.41 -5.42
N TRP A 216 -8.13 2.57 -5.87
CA TRP A 216 -8.82 2.70 -7.16
C TRP A 216 -8.68 4.10 -7.74
N GLY A 217 -9.24 4.31 -8.92
CA GLY A 217 -9.31 5.62 -9.56
C GLY A 217 -10.77 6.04 -9.71
N LEU A 218 -11.08 7.32 -9.51
CA LEU A 218 -12.37 7.91 -9.88
C LEU A 218 -12.60 7.86 -11.41
N ASN A 219 -11.53 7.73 -12.21
CA ASN A 219 -11.53 7.63 -13.66
C ASN A 219 -12.31 8.79 -14.30
N ASN A 220 -13.44 8.50 -14.94
CA ASN A 220 -14.31 9.51 -15.57
C ASN A 220 -15.03 10.40 -14.54
N HIS A 221 -14.88 10.13 -13.24
CA HIS A 221 -15.49 10.86 -12.13
C HIS A 221 -14.47 11.70 -11.35
N ARG A 222 -13.22 11.79 -11.84
CA ARG A 222 -12.15 12.57 -11.20
C ARG A 222 -12.56 14.03 -10.98
N LEU A 223 -12.09 14.59 -9.88
CA LEU A 223 -12.33 15.96 -9.46
C LEU A 223 -11.14 16.86 -9.82
N GLN A 224 -11.38 18.16 -9.88
CA GLN A 224 -10.31 19.14 -10.08
C GLN A 224 -10.54 20.31 -9.13
N TYR A 225 -9.62 20.44 -8.19
CA TYR A 225 -9.54 21.52 -7.20
C TYR A 225 -8.09 22.00 -7.14
N ASP A 226 -7.88 23.27 -6.79
CA ASP A 226 -6.54 23.88 -6.61
C ASP A 226 -5.54 23.70 -7.77
N GLY A 227 -6.05 23.49 -8.98
CA GLY A 227 -5.23 23.30 -10.18
C GLY A 227 -4.70 21.87 -10.41
N VAL A 228 -5.00 20.93 -9.51
CA VAL A 228 -4.58 19.52 -9.60
C VAL A 228 -5.77 18.59 -9.82
N TRP A 229 -5.51 17.42 -10.42
CA TRP A 229 -6.50 16.36 -10.56
C TRP A 229 -6.55 15.47 -9.32
N ILE A 230 -7.75 15.09 -8.92
CA ILE A 230 -8.00 14.10 -7.86
C ILE A 230 -8.65 12.90 -8.51
N ASP A 231 -7.90 11.80 -8.60
CA ASP A 231 -8.34 10.58 -9.29
C ASP A 231 -8.07 9.34 -8.44
N ARG A 232 -6.80 9.11 -8.09
CA ARG A 232 -6.39 7.96 -7.29
C ARG A 232 -6.76 8.15 -5.82
N TYR A 233 -7.23 7.08 -5.21
CA TYR A 233 -7.48 7.00 -3.79
C TYR A 233 -7.27 5.57 -3.30
N SER A 234 -7.08 5.41 -2.00
CA SER A 234 -7.32 4.15 -1.30
C SER A 234 -8.40 4.31 -0.25
N THR A 235 -8.97 3.18 0.18
CA THR A 235 -9.93 3.15 1.27
C THR A 235 -9.65 2.01 2.21
N GLU A 236 -9.78 2.28 3.50
CA GLU A 236 -9.40 1.41 4.60
C GLU A 236 -10.43 1.54 5.74
N PRO A 237 -10.58 0.53 6.61
CA PRO A 237 -11.53 0.58 7.70
C PRO A 237 -11.01 1.35 8.92
N GLU A 238 -11.93 1.78 9.79
CA GLU A 238 -11.60 2.46 11.04
C GLU A 238 -10.73 1.62 12.00
N ASP A 239 -10.84 0.28 11.91
CA ASP A 239 -10.08 -0.68 12.70
C ASP A 239 -8.80 -1.18 12.00
N GLY A 240 -8.42 -0.54 10.89
CA GLY A 240 -7.20 -0.82 10.14
C GLY A 240 -5.94 -0.62 10.98
N GLN A 241 -4.93 -1.44 10.71
CA GLN A 241 -3.59 -1.33 11.32
C GLN A 241 -2.57 -0.94 10.24
N ILE A 242 -1.33 -0.69 10.65
CA ILE A 242 -0.20 -0.31 9.77
C ILE A 242 -0.10 -1.19 8.53
N GLY A 243 -0.34 -2.50 8.68
CA GLY A 243 -0.32 -3.45 7.57
C GLY A 243 -1.31 -3.17 6.45
N VAL A 244 -2.53 -2.72 6.78
CA VAL A 244 -3.54 -2.36 5.77
C VAL A 244 -3.16 -1.04 5.10
N PHE A 245 -2.89 0.00 5.91
CA PHE A 245 -2.54 1.32 5.40
C PHE A 245 -1.24 1.31 4.57
N GLY A 246 -0.21 0.62 5.05
CA GLY A 246 1.08 0.50 4.35
C GLY A 246 0.99 -0.31 3.06
N HIS A 247 0.11 -1.33 3.01
CA HIS A 247 -0.15 -2.09 1.79
C HIS A 247 -0.84 -1.22 0.73
N GLU A 248 -1.89 -0.49 1.11
CA GLU A 248 -2.62 0.38 0.17
C GLU A 248 -1.81 1.61 -0.23
N ALA A 249 -0.98 2.15 0.67
CA ALA A 249 -0.02 3.20 0.34
C ALA A 249 1.01 2.74 -0.70
N ALA A 250 1.44 1.48 -0.66
CA ALA A 250 2.34 0.90 -1.66
C ALA A 250 1.70 0.87 -3.06
N HIS A 251 0.41 0.51 -3.16
CA HIS A 251 -0.35 0.56 -4.40
C HIS A 251 -0.51 1.99 -4.91
N ALA A 252 -0.93 2.90 -4.02
CA ALA A 252 -1.31 4.27 -4.37
C ALA A 252 -0.11 5.13 -4.78
N LEU A 253 1.00 5.07 -4.03
CA LEU A 253 2.13 5.99 -4.16
C LEU A 253 3.31 5.44 -4.96
N PHE A 254 3.47 4.11 -5.01
CA PHE A 254 4.64 3.48 -5.60
C PHE A 254 4.28 2.52 -6.75
N GLY A 255 3.00 2.24 -6.95
CA GLY A 255 2.52 1.35 -8.00
C GLY A 255 3.00 -0.09 -7.82
N ILE A 256 3.26 -0.52 -6.58
CA ILE A 256 3.73 -1.87 -6.30
C ILE A 256 2.54 -2.83 -6.34
N PRO A 257 2.57 -3.91 -7.14
CA PRO A 257 1.48 -4.87 -7.21
C PRO A 257 1.51 -5.88 -6.05
N ASP A 258 0.41 -6.60 -5.86
CA ASP A 258 0.38 -7.73 -4.93
C ASP A 258 1.17 -8.92 -5.41
N LEU A 259 1.75 -9.60 -4.43
CA LEU A 259 2.67 -10.72 -4.59
C LEU A 259 2.21 -12.00 -3.87
N TYR A 260 0.97 -12.04 -3.38
CA TYR A 260 0.35 -13.28 -2.89
C TYR A 260 -0.31 -14.09 -4.02
N ASP A 261 -0.48 -15.40 -3.78
CA ASP A 261 -1.22 -16.26 -4.69
C ASP A 261 -2.74 -16.08 -4.52
N ARG A 262 -3.36 -15.59 -5.59
CA ARG A 262 -4.75 -15.14 -5.65
C ARG A 262 -5.76 -16.26 -5.57
N GLY A 263 -5.38 -17.46 -5.99
CA GLY A 263 -6.20 -18.65 -5.80
C GLY A 263 -6.11 -19.19 -4.37
N TYR A 264 -5.23 -18.61 -3.55
CA TYR A 264 -4.81 -19.15 -2.26
C TYR A 264 -4.45 -20.66 -2.40
N GLN A 265 -3.90 -21.07 -3.54
CA GLN A 265 -3.41 -22.45 -3.74
C GLN A 265 -2.06 -22.63 -3.04
N SER A 266 -1.30 -21.54 -2.95
CA SER A 266 -0.13 -21.30 -2.13
C SER A 266 -0.27 -19.96 -1.40
N SER A 267 0.78 -19.51 -0.72
CA SER A 267 0.84 -18.19 -0.09
C SER A 267 1.44 -17.10 -1.00
N GLY A 268 1.94 -17.44 -2.20
CA GLY A 268 2.86 -16.56 -2.94
C GLY A 268 4.11 -16.26 -2.10
N LEU A 269 4.49 -14.99 -1.96
CA LEU A 269 5.52 -14.57 -0.99
C LEU A 269 5.06 -14.72 0.47
N GLY A 270 3.76 -14.82 0.73
CA GLY A 270 3.20 -15.09 2.04
C GLY A 270 3.63 -14.08 3.09
N ALA A 271 3.97 -14.55 4.29
CA ALA A 271 4.34 -13.72 5.43
C ALA A 271 5.70 -13.00 5.30
N TRP A 272 6.39 -13.11 4.16
CA TRP A 272 7.70 -12.49 3.93
C TRP A 272 7.64 -11.15 3.20
N SER A 273 6.47 -10.75 2.68
CA SER A 273 6.32 -9.49 1.94
C SER A 273 5.07 -8.74 2.39
N MET A 274 5.21 -7.43 2.63
CA MET A 274 4.11 -6.48 2.81
C MET A 274 3.06 -6.58 1.69
N MET A 275 3.49 -6.82 0.45
CA MET A 275 2.59 -6.93 -0.70
C MET A 275 1.95 -8.32 -0.81
N ALA A 276 2.10 -9.14 0.22
CA ALA A 276 1.49 -10.46 0.36
C ALA A 276 0.92 -10.61 1.78
N GLY A 277 0.93 -11.82 2.34
CA GLY A 277 0.43 -12.06 3.70
C GLY A 277 1.27 -11.44 4.82
N GLY A 278 2.43 -10.84 4.51
CA GLY A 278 3.29 -10.16 5.49
C GLY A 278 2.68 -8.89 6.04
N SER A 279 1.70 -8.30 5.35
CA SER A 279 0.87 -7.20 5.87
C SER A 279 0.10 -7.58 7.14
N TRP A 280 -0.09 -8.87 7.43
CA TRP A 280 -0.76 -9.35 8.65
C TRP A 280 0.21 -9.69 9.81
N GLY A 281 1.48 -9.29 9.74
CA GLY A 281 2.45 -9.46 10.84
C GLY A 281 1.98 -8.80 12.14
N ASP A 282 2.05 -9.52 13.26
CA ASP A 282 1.40 -9.16 14.55
C ASP A 282 -0.06 -8.67 14.40
N GLY A 283 -0.86 -9.32 13.54
CA GLY A 283 -2.24 -8.89 13.28
C GLY A 283 -2.34 -7.58 12.50
N GLY A 284 -1.28 -7.20 11.79
CA GLY A 284 -1.17 -5.95 11.04
C GLY A 284 -0.49 -4.81 11.80
N ARG A 285 -0.16 -5.00 13.08
CA ARG A 285 0.54 -4.00 13.90
C ARG A 285 2.03 -3.92 13.59
N SER A 286 2.63 -5.03 13.17
CA SER A 286 4.04 -5.11 12.82
C SER A 286 4.20 -5.87 11.50
N PRO A 287 3.83 -5.25 10.37
CA PRO A 287 3.87 -5.92 9.09
C PRO A 287 5.31 -6.16 8.63
N ALA A 288 5.50 -7.23 7.86
CA ALA A 288 6.80 -7.56 7.30
C ALA A 288 7.31 -6.44 6.39
N HIS A 289 8.62 -6.32 6.24
CA HIS A 289 9.25 -5.46 5.24
C HIS A 289 8.75 -5.78 3.83
N PHE A 290 8.88 -4.80 2.95
CA PHE A 290 8.89 -5.06 1.51
C PHE A 290 9.98 -6.10 1.17
N ASP A 291 9.65 -7.03 0.29
CA ASP A 291 10.65 -7.89 -0.35
C ASP A 291 11.57 -7.06 -1.27
N ALA A 292 12.76 -7.58 -1.56
CA ALA A 292 13.74 -6.94 -2.42
C ALA A 292 13.18 -6.56 -3.81
N TRP A 293 12.23 -7.32 -4.36
CA TRP A 293 11.64 -6.93 -5.65
C TRP A 293 10.81 -5.66 -5.51
N SER A 294 9.97 -5.57 -4.49
CA SER A 294 9.20 -4.37 -4.17
C SER A 294 10.11 -3.16 -3.89
N LYS A 295 11.14 -3.33 -3.04
CA LYS A 295 12.13 -2.27 -2.76
C LYS A 295 12.85 -1.81 -4.04
N LEU A 296 13.19 -2.73 -4.95
CA LEU A 296 13.78 -2.41 -6.26
C LEU A 296 12.81 -1.63 -7.17
N GLN A 297 11.52 -1.98 -7.18
CA GLN A 297 10.52 -1.25 -7.99
C GLN A 297 10.24 0.15 -7.44
N MET A 298 10.24 0.31 -6.11
CA MET A 298 10.24 1.63 -5.47
C MET A 298 11.54 2.38 -5.79
N GLY A 299 12.63 1.62 -6.00
CA GLY A 299 13.96 2.11 -6.33
C GLY A 299 14.83 2.38 -5.10
N VAL A 300 14.38 2.06 -3.90
CA VAL A 300 15.09 2.34 -2.63
C VAL A 300 16.28 1.40 -2.37
N ILE A 301 16.59 0.52 -3.33
CA ILE A 301 17.79 -0.33 -3.33
C ILE A 301 18.44 -0.35 -4.72
N ASP A 302 19.74 -0.62 -4.76
CA ASP A 302 20.55 -0.84 -5.96
C ASP A 302 21.26 -2.21 -5.89
N PRO A 303 20.56 -3.31 -6.27
CA PRO A 303 21.07 -4.66 -6.09
C PRO A 303 22.39 -4.90 -6.81
N GLN A 304 23.35 -5.48 -6.08
CA GLN A 304 24.66 -5.80 -6.62
C GLN A 304 24.55 -6.91 -7.68
N ASN A 305 24.99 -6.62 -8.90
CA ASN A 305 25.02 -7.62 -9.97
C ASN A 305 26.09 -8.67 -9.72
N VAL A 306 25.68 -9.91 -9.49
CA VAL A 306 26.57 -11.05 -9.28
C VAL A 306 26.76 -11.80 -10.60
N ASN A 307 27.88 -11.53 -11.26
CA ASN A 307 28.25 -12.12 -12.56
C ASN A 307 29.39 -13.15 -12.47
N GLU A 308 29.82 -13.48 -11.26
CA GLU A 308 30.82 -14.52 -10.99
C GLU A 308 30.47 -15.33 -9.75
N ASN A 309 31.11 -16.50 -9.60
CA ASN A 309 30.89 -17.36 -8.44
C ASN A 309 31.53 -16.75 -7.19
N LEU A 310 30.71 -16.50 -6.18
CA LEU A 310 31.09 -15.98 -4.89
C LEU A 310 31.00 -17.08 -3.83
N TYR A 311 31.96 -17.13 -2.89
CA TYR A 311 32.03 -18.17 -1.86
C TYR A 311 32.29 -17.57 -0.48
N ASN A 312 31.62 -18.11 0.55
CA ASN A 312 31.73 -17.67 1.95
C ASN A 312 31.48 -16.16 2.13
N ILE A 313 30.51 -15.62 1.38
CA ILE A 313 30.08 -14.23 1.51
C ILE A 313 29.17 -14.12 2.72
N GLU A 314 29.39 -13.08 3.52
CA GLU A 314 28.44 -12.66 4.53
C GLU A 314 27.43 -11.72 3.87
N ILE A 315 26.14 -12.03 4.02
CA ILE A 315 25.03 -11.22 3.50
C ILE A 315 24.42 -10.51 4.72
N PRO A 316 24.60 -9.19 4.87
CA PRO A 316 23.97 -8.43 5.94
C PRO A 316 22.44 -8.52 5.87
N ALA A 317 21.79 -8.27 7.00
CA ALA A 317 20.33 -8.25 7.08
C ALA A 317 19.78 -7.03 6.32
N ILE A 318 18.87 -7.26 5.38
CA ILE A 318 18.34 -6.19 4.52
C ILE A 318 17.56 -5.14 5.32
N GLU A 319 17.07 -5.47 6.51
CA GLU A 319 16.38 -4.54 7.41
C GLU A 319 17.34 -3.45 7.95
N SER A 320 18.66 -3.64 7.84
CA SER A 320 19.67 -2.73 8.41
C SER A 320 20.46 -1.92 7.38
N GLU A 321 20.62 -2.43 6.16
CA GLU A 321 21.27 -1.74 5.05
C GLU A 321 20.87 -2.37 3.71
N ASP A 322 21.08 -1.66 2.59
CA ASP A 322 20.91 -2.22 1.25
C ASP A 322 21.98 -3.32 0.98
N ALA A 323 21.62 -4.53 1.39
CA ALA A 323 22.36 -5.77 1.20
C ALA A 323 21.64 -6.67 0.19
N SER A 324 21.28 -6.10 -0.96
CA SER A 324 20.57 -6.81 -2.02
C SER A 324 21.49 -7.24 -3.17
N TYR A 325 21.18 -8.39 -3.77
CA TYR A 325 21.95 -8.95 -4.89
C TYR A 325 21.03 -9.42 -6.00
N ILE A 326 21.45 -9.25 -7.25
CA ILE A 326 20.76 -9.76 -8.43
C ILE A 326 21.62 -10.80 -9.15
N ILE A 327 21.03 -11.96 -9.43
CA ILE A 327 21.65 -13.05 -10.22
C ILE A 327 20.82 -13.27 -11.47
N TRP A 328 21.45 -13.10 -12.62
CA TRP A 328 20.83 -13.37 -13.92
C TRP A 328 21.00 -14.83 -14.32
N GLN A 329 20.01 -15.39 -15.00
CA GLN A 329 20.01 -16.79 -15.44
C GLN A 329 21.27 -17.19 -16.23
N ASP A 330 21.80 -16.28 -17.06
CA ASP A 330 22.99 -16.50 -17.90
C ASP A 330 24.20 -15.62 -17.50
N GLY A 331 24.16 -14.98 -16.32
CA GLY A 331 25.21 -14.08 -15.83
C GLY A 331 25.24 -12.68 -16.45
N ASP A 332 24.45 -12.44 -17.50
CA ASP A 332 24.24 -11.13 -18.14
C ASP A 332 22.79 -10.67 -17.97
N PRO A 333 22.52 -9.34 -17.94
CA PRO A 333 21.16 -8.81 -17.91
C PRO A 333 20.24 -9.40 -18.97
N GLY A 334 19.08 -9.90 -18.53
CA GLY A 334 18.13 -10.63 -19.35
C GLY A 334 16.68 -10.40 -18.91
N ASN A 335 15.81 -11.38 -19.17
CA ASN A 335 14.39 -11.31 -18.82
C ASN A 335 14.04 -12.03 -17.50
N GLU A 336 14.95 -12.85 -16.98
CA GLU A 336 14.76 -13.64 -15.76
C GLU A 336 15.96 -13.45 -14.84
N TYR A 337 15.67 -13.20 -13.57
CA TYR A 337 16.66 -13.02 -12.52
C TYR A 337 16.15 -13.54 -11.18
N PHE A 338 17.08 -13.75 -10.26
CA PHE A 338 16.82 -13.95 -8.85
C PHE A 338 17.29 -12.72 -8.08
N LEU A 339 16.48 -12.27 -7.12
CA LEU A 339 16.94 -11.35 -6.08
C LEU A 339 17.26 -12.15 -4.83
N ILE A 340 18.34 -11.79 -4.17
CA ILE A 340 18.78 -12.38 -2.91
C ILE A 340 18.83 -11.28 -1.87
N GLU A 341 18.16 -11.56 -0.76
CA GLU A 341 18.17 -10.81 0.49
C GLU A 341 18.38 -11.80 1.65
N ASN A 342 18.95 -11.31 2.75
CA ASN A 342 18.95 -12.02 4.03
C ASN A 342 17.97 -11.31 4.95
N ARG A 343 17.02 -12.06 5.52
CA ARG A 343 15.97 -11.53 6.39
C ARG A 343 16.18 -11.96 7.83
N GLN A 344 16.01 -11.06 8.78
CA GLN A 344 16.15 -11.30 10.20
C GLN A 344 14.94 -10.78 10.96
N GLN A 345 14.56 -11.45 12.05
CA GLN A 345 13.44 -11.04 12.91
C GLN A 345 13.81 -9.82 13.79
N ILE A 346 14.02 -8.67 13.15
CA ILE A 346 14.40 -7.39 13.77
C ILE A 346 13.47 -6.28 13.28
N GLY A 347 13.33 -5.21 14.06
CA GLY A 347 12.43 -4.10 13.73
C GLY A 347 10.99 -4.57 13.54
N PHE A 348 10.35 -4.10 12.48
CA PHE A 348 8.98 -4.52 12.13
C PHE A 348 8.89 -5.96 11.62
N ASP A 349 10.02 -6.55 11.20
CA ASP A 349 10.12 -7.91 10.68
C ASP A 349 10.11 -9.01 11.75
N THR A 350 9.86 -8.66 13.02
CA THR A 350 9.83 -9.62 14.15
C THR A 350 8.83 -10.77 13.96
N SER A 351 7.81 -10.60 13.13
CA SER A 351 6.74 -11.58 12.88
C SER A 351 6.97 -12.50 11.67
N ILE A 352 8.05 -12.32 10.89
CA ILE A 352 8.30 -13.19 9.73
C ILE A 352 8.56 -14.64 10.17
N PRO A 353 8.31 -15.66 9.31
CA PRO A 353 8.32 -17.07 9.72
C PRO A 353 9.66 -17.65 10.18
N GLY A 354 10.79 -17.00 9.89
CA GLY A 354 12.13 -17.45 10.23
C GLY A 354 13.19 -16.40 9.90
N ALA A 355 14.47 -16.80 9.88
CA ALA A 355 15.56 -15.90 9.53
C ALA A 355 16.57 -16.62 8.62
N GLY A 356 17.24 -15.87 7.73
CA GLY A 356 18.29 -16.37 6.84
C GLY A 356 18.32 -15.73 5.46
#